data_AF-A0A357FC39-F1
#
_entry.id   AF-A0A357FC39-F1
#
_cell.length_a   1.000
_cell.length_b   1.000
_cell.length_c   1.000
_cell.angle_alpha   90.00
_cell.angle_beta   90.00
_cell.angle_gamma   90.00
#
_symmetry.space_group_name_H-M   'P 1'
#
loop_
_entity.id
_entity.type
_entity.pdbx_description
1 polymer ?
#
loop_
_entity_poly.entity_id
_entity_poly.type
_entity_poly.pdbx_seq_one_letter_code
_entity_poly.pdbx_strand_id
1 'polypeptide(L)'
;SVTSNLLPGLMRQLMDTDDLELNARLQPLMAWLFHVPSPNALNTVLSMTGAVQPVFRLPYSPVDRQSRQQVIDLLLAFKPEDWVGSGLELMEDEQFILCT
;
A
#
# COMPACT_ATOMS: atom_id res chain seq x y z
N SER A 1 3.21 -8.50 -10.07
CA SER A 1 3.07 -7.05 -9.86
C SER A 1 3.22 -6.76 -8.37
N VAL A 2 3.85 -5.65 -7.97
CA VAL A 2 3.95 -5.25 -6.55
C VAL A 2 2.60 -4.70 -6.07
N THR A 3 2.01 -3.79 -6.85
CA THR A 3 0.71 -3.16 -6.60
C THR A 3 -0.44 -4.16 -6.49
N SER A 4 -0.35 -5.32 -7.15
CA SER A 4 -1.39 -6.36 -7.05
C SER A 4 -1.48 -7.01 -5.68
N ASN A 5 -0.49 -6.85 -4.80
CA ASN A 5 -0.60 -7.27 -3.40
C ASN A 5 -1.59 -6.39 -2.63
N LEU A 6 -1.77 -5.13 -3.06
CA LEU A 6 -2.67 -4.17 -2.43
C LEU A 6 -4.03 -4.10 -3.14
N LEU A 7 -4.05 -3.91 -4.46
CA LEU A 7 -5.29 -3.81 -5.27
C LEU A 7 -5.32 -4.89 -6.38
N PRO A 8 -5.52 -6.17 -6.02
CA PRO A 8 -5.46 -7.27 -6.98
C PRO A 8 -6.52 -7.15 -8.10
N GLY A 9 -7.75 -6.75 -7.76
CA GLY A 9 -8.86 -6.64 -8.71
C GLY A 9 -8.60 -5.57 -9.78
N LEU A 10 -8.18 -4.38 -9.38
CA LEU A 10 -7.86 -3.29 -10.31
C LEU A 10 -6.65 -3.62 -11.18
N MET A 11 -5.61 -4.25 -10.62
CA MET A 11 -4.48 -4.72 -11.41
C MET A 11 -4.86 -5.83 -12.40
N ARG A 12 -5.83 -6.68 -12.06
CA ARG A 12 -6.38 -7.67 -13.00
C ARG A 12 -7.14 -7.00 -14.14
N GLN A 13 -8.00 -6.03 -13.84
CA GLN A 13 -8.73 -5.26 -14.85
C GLN A 13 -7.78 -4.56 -15.84
N LEU A 14 -6.69 -3.95 -15.35
CA LEU A 14 -5.67 -3.35 -16.21
C LEU A 14 -4.95 -4.34 -17.13
N MET A 15 -4.81 -5.60 -16.73
CA MET A 15 -4.16 -6.62 -17.56
C MET A 15 -5.12 -7.19 -18.61
N ASP A 16 -6.43 -7.18 -18.32
CA ASP A 16 -7.47 -7.68 -19.21
C ASP A 16 -7.96 -6.60 -20.21
N THR A 17 -7.80 -5.31 -19.88
CA THR A 17 -8.31 -4.18 -20.65
C THR A 17 -7.29 -3.04 -20.76
N ASP A 18 -7.26 -2.33 -21.89
CA ASP A 18 -6.41 -1.13 -22.09
C ASP A 18 -7.09 0.13 -21.50
N ASP A 19 -7.40 0.08 -20.20
CA ASP A 19 -8.10 1.14 -19.48
C ASP A 19 -7.10 2.25 -19.06
N LEU A 20 -6.91 3.22 -19.95
CA LEU A 20 -6.01 4.36 -19.75
C LEU A 20 -6.40 5.23 -18.55
N GLU A 21 -7.69 5.36 -18.25
CA GLU A 21 -8.18 6.17 -17.13
C GLU A 21 -7.85 5.49 -15.80
N LEU A 22 -8.12 4.18 -15.68
CA LEU A 22 -7.75 3.40 -14.52
C LEU A 22 -6.23 3.41 -14.31
N ASN A 23 -5.45 3.27 -15.39
CA ASN A 23 -3.99 3.32 -15.30
C ASN A 23 -3.52 4.67 -14.75
N ALA A 24 -4.04 5.79 -15.28
CA ALA A 24 -3.71 7.13 -14.81
C ALA A 24 -4.07 7.33 -13.32
N ARG A 25 -5.21 6.80 -12.88
CA ARG A 25 -5.64 6.83 -11.47
C ARG A 25 -4.74 6.03 -10.54
N LEU A 26 -4.14 4.93 -11.02
CA LEU A 26 -3.24 4.10 -10.23
C LEU A 26 -1.79 4.63 -10.18
N GLN A 27 -1.38 5.51 -11.10
CA GLN A 27 -0.01 6.04 -11.16
C GLN A 27 0.47 6.68 -9.85
N PRO A 28 -0.30 7.53 -9.15
CA PRO A 28 0.15 8.15 -7.90
C PRO A 28 0.44 7.11 -6.81
N LEU A 29 -0.40 6.06 -6.71
CA LEU A 29 -0.20 4.98 -5.76
C LEU A 29 1.00 4.10 -6.14
N MET A 30 1.19 3.81 -7.42
CA MET A 30 2.38 3.09 -7.89
C MET A 30 3.64 3.89 -7.57
N ALA A 31 3.67 5.20 -7.85
CA ALA A 31 4.79 6.07 -7.50
C ALA A 31 5.05 6.06 -5.98
N TRP A 32 4.00 6.12 -5.17
CA TRP A 32 4.12 5.99 -3.71
C TRP A 32 4.66 4.63 -3.30
N LEU A 33 4.28 3.51 -3.92
CA LEU A 33 4.84 2.20 -3.54
C LEU A 33 6.35 2.07 -3.79
N PHE A 34 6.94 2.93 -4.63
CA PHE A 34 8.36 2.90 -5.01
C PHE A 34 9.14 4.16 -4.60
N HIS A 35 8.57 5.08 -3.81
CA HIS A 35 9.31 6.25 -3.31
C HIS A 35 10.45 5.87 -2.34
N VAL A 36 10.36 4.68 -1.74
CA VAL A 36 11.39 4.02 -0.94
C VAL A 36 11.71 2.64 -1.53
N PRO A 37 12.86 2.03 -1.20
CA PRO A 37 13.19 0.68 -1.65
C PRO A 37 12.07 -0.32 -1.31
N SER A 38 11.62 -1.07 -2.32
CA SER A 38 10.68 -2.17 -2.12
C SER A 38 11.32 -3.23 -1.22
N PRO A 39 10.58 -3.79 -0.21
CA PRO A 39 9.13 -3.71 0.00
C PRO A 39 8.68 -2.75 1.13
N ASN A 40 9.47 -1.75 1.53
CA ASN A 40 9.18 -0.93 2.71
C ASN A 40 7.79 -0.26 2.68
N ALA A 41 7.47 0.47 1.61
CA ALA A 41 6.17 1.12 1.45
C ALA A 41 5.03 0.10 1.39
N LEU A 42 5.21 -1.00 0.64
CA LEU A 42 4.20 -2.06 0.52
C LEU A 42 3.89 -2.71 1.88
N ASN A 43 4.92 -3.10 2.62
CA ASN A 43 4.73 -3.72 3.94
C ASN A 43 4.02 -2.76 4.90
N THR A 44 4.33 -1.45 4.80
CA THR A 44 3.68 -0.44 5.64
C THR A 44 2.18 -0.36 5.35
N VAL A 45 1.80 -0.18 4.08
CA VAL A 45 0.39 -0.04 3.72
C VAL A 45 -0.40 -1.33 3.98
N LEU A 46 0.18 -2.52 3.74
CA LEU A 46 -0.50 -3.78 4.07
C LEU A 46 -0.73 -3.96 5.58
N SER A 47 0.18 -3.42 6.41
CA SER A 47 -0.01 -3.42 7.87
C SER A 47 -1.14 -2.47 8.25
N MET A 48 -1.18 -1.28 7.63
CA MET A 48 -2.22 -0.27 7.85
C MET A 48 -3.62 -0.73 7.42
N THR A 49 -3.71 -1.61 6.42
CA THR A 49 -5.01 -2.20 6.05
C THR A 49 -5.44 -3.38 6.93
N GLY A 50 -4.57 -3.82 7.85
CA GLY A 50 -4.75 -5.01 8.67
C GLY A 50 -4.61 -6.32 7.88
N ALA A 51 -4.11 -6.29 6.63
CA ALA A 51 -3.89 -7.48 5.83
C ALA A 51 -2.69 -8.31 6.31
N VAL A 52 -1.71 -7.67 6.96
CA VAL A 52 -0.55 -8.33 7.58
C VAL A 52 -0.28 -7.75 8.96
N GLN A 53 0.48 -8.47 9.78
CA GLN A 53 0.98 -7.95 11.05
C GLN A 53 2.06 -6.87 10.80
N PRO A 54 2.13 -5.81 11.61
CA PRO A 54 3.10 -4.71 11.48
C PRO A 54 4.51 -5.11 11.95
N VAL A 55 5.07 -6.16 11.37
CA VAL A 55 6.38 -6.73 11.73
C VAL A 55 7.33 -6.63 10.54
N PHE A 56 8.47 -5.97 10.73
CA PHE A 56 9.49 -5.74 9.72
C PHE A 56 10.79 -6.46 10.09
N ARG A 57 11.30 -7.30 9.18
CA ARG A 57 12.63 -7.88 9.29
C ARG A 57 13.67 -6.89 8.78
N LEU A 58 14.71 -6.63 9.57
CA LEU A 58 15.81 -5.78 9.14
C LEU A 58 16.49 -6.34 7.88
N PRO A 59 16.94 -5.47 6.94
CA PRO A 59 17.08 -4.02 7.06
C PRO A 59 15.83 -3.21 6.67
N TYR A 60 14.66 -3.85 6.50
CA TYR A 60 13.43 -3.15 6.15
C TYR A 60 12.83 -2.40 7.34
N SER A 61 12.16 -1.29 7.04
CA SER A 61 11.52 -0.42 8.03
C SER A 61 10.21 0.17 7.49
N PRO A 62 9.26 0.53 8.36
CA PRO A 62 8.07 1.27 7.92
C PRO A 62 8.47 2.64 7.35
N VAL A 63 7.60 3.21 6.51
CA VAL A 63 7.73 4.60 6.08
C VAL A 63 7.29 5.55 7.20
N ASP A 64 7.71 6.82 7.11
CA ASP A 64 7.36 7.83 8.11
C ASP A 64 5.85 8.13 8.15
N ARG A 65 5.41 8.81 9.21
CA ARG A 65 4.01 9.15 9.44
C ARG A 65 3.40 10.00 8.31
N GLN A 66 4.19 10.89 7.69
CA GLN A 66 3.71 11.72 6.61
C GLN A 66 3.38 10.87 5.38
N SER A 67 4.26 9.95 5.00
CA SER A 67 4.02 8.99 3.92
C SER A 67 2.83 8.07 4.23
N ARG A 68 2.62 7.68 5.50
CA ARG A 68 1.43 6.92 5.91
C ARG A 68 0.14 7.74 5.73
N GLN A 69 0.13 9.03 6.05
CA GLN A 69 -1.03 9.87 5.77
C GLN A 69 -1.28 9.99 4.26
N GLN A 70 -0.23 10.18 3.46
CA GLN A 70 -0.34 10.29 2.00
C GLN A 70 -1.00 9.06 1.37
N VAL A 71 -0.62 7.84 1.78
CA VAL A 71 -1.23 6.63 1.21
C VAL A 71 -2.68 6.44 1.64
N ILE A 72 -3.08 6.92 2.83
CA ILE A 72 -4.49 6.95 3.22
C ILE A 72 -5.28 7.82 2.25
N ASP A 73 -4.81 9.04 1.99
CA ASP A 73 -5.50 9.97 1.08
C ASP A 73 -5.59 9.39 -0.34
N LEU A 74 -4.54 8.69 -0.80
CA LEU A 74 -4.54 7.97 -2.08
C LEU A 74 -5.53 6.80 -2.10
N LEU A 75 -5.63 6.01 -1.03
CA LEU A 75 -6.54 4.87 -0.95
C LEU A 75 -7.99 5.31 -0.83
N LEU A 76 -8.29 6.42 -0.16
CA LEU A 76 -9.64 6.98 -0.07
C LEU A 76 -10.23 7.41 -1.43
N ALA A 77 -9.43 7.49 -2.50
CA ALA A 77 -9.91 7.68 -3.87
C ALA A 77 -10.46 6.40 -4.54
N PHE A 78 -10.29 5.25 -3.88
CA PHE A 78 -10.81 3.94 -4.29
C PHE A 78 -11.90 3.47 -3.32
N LYS A 79 -12.58 2.37 -3.66
CA LYS A 79 -13.55 1.77 -2.74
C LYS A 79 -12.85 0.84 -1.75
N PRO A 80 -13.36 0.70 -0.51
CA PRO A 80 -12.79 -0.23 0.47
C PRO A 80 -12.66 -1.68 0.00
N GLU A 81 -13.52 -2.12 -0.93
CA GLU A 81 -13.48 -3.44 -1.55
C GLU A 81 -12.35 -3.62 -2.59
N ASP A 82 -11.73 -2.53 -3.06
CA ASP A 82 -10.68 -2.58 -4.07
C ASP A 82 -9.31 -2.94 -3.49
N TRP A 83 -9.08 -2.71 -2.20
CA TRP A 83 -7.83 -3.05 -1.52
C TRP A 83 -7.98 -4.20 -0.52
N VAL A 84 -6.88 -4.90 -0.27
CA VAL A 84 -6.85 -6.03 0.67
C VAL A 84 -6.84 -5.57 2.13
N GLY A 85 -7.39 -6.40 3.01
CA GLY A 85 -7.44 -6.14 4.45
C GLY A 85 -8.87 -5.90 4.94
N SER A 86 -9.01 -5.60 6.24
CA SER A 86 -10.31 -5.38 6.88
C SER A 86 -10.56 -3.92 7.24
N GLY A 87 -9.58 -3.04 7.04
CA GLY A 87 -9.71 -1.63 7.38
C GLY A 87 -8.64 -0.77 6.72
N LEU A 88 -8.50 0.45 7.25
CA LEU A 88 -7.44 1.38 6.90
C LEU A 88 -7.19 2.29 8.11
N GLU A 89 -6.03 2.14 8.74
CA GLU A 89 -5.66 2.85 9.96
C GLU A 89 -4.38 3.68 9.74
N LEU A 90 -4.36 4.91 10.26
CA LEU A 90 -3.13 5.68 10.41
C LEU A 90 -2.35 5.19 11.63
N MET A 91 -1.47 4.22 11.42
CA MET A 91 -0.66 3.64 12.49
C MET A 91 0.40 4.62 13.03
N GLU A 92 0.65 4.58 14.33
CA GLU A 92 1.77 5.20 15.04
C GLU A 92 3.04 4.36 14.93
N ASP A 93 4.20 4.99 15.15
CA ASP A 93 5.51 4.33 14.98
C ASP A 93 5.69 3.15 15.96
N GLU A 94 5.15 3.27 17.17
CA GLU A 94 5.23 2.25 18.22
C GLU A 94 4.42 0.98 17.91
N GLN A 95 3.52 1.03 16.92
CA GLN A 95 2.78 -0.15 16.47
C GLN A 95 3.61 -1.06 15.56
N PHE A 96 4.75 -0.59 15.04
CA PHE A 96 5.64 -1.38 14.19
C PHE A 96 6.73 -2.07 14.99
N ILE A 97 6.89 -3.38 14.75
CA ILE A 97 7.91 -4.20 15.41
C ILE A 97 9.06 -4.44 14.42
N LEU A 98 10.29 -4.08 14.81
CA LEU A 98 11.50 -4.39 14.06
C LEU A 98 12.14 -5.66 14.65
N CYS A 99 12.36 -6.69 13.81
CA CYS A 99 13.02 -7.93 14.21
C CYS A 99 14.26 -8.23 13.38
N THR A 100 15.23 -8.89 14.01
CA THR A 100 16.49 -9.36 13.44
C THR A 100 16.39 -10.81 12.99
#